data_AF-A0A1Y4HAC4-F1
#
_entry.id   AF-A0A1Y4HAC4-F1
#
_cell.length_a   1.000
_cell.length_b   1.000
_cell.length_c   1.000
_cell.angle_alpha   90.00
_cell.angle_beta   90.00
_cell.angle_gamma   90.00
#
_symmetry.space_group_name_H-M   'P 1'
#
loop_
_entity.id
_entity.type
_entity.pdbx_description
1 polymer ?
#
loop_
_entity_poly.entity_id
_entity_poly.type
_entity_poly.pdbx_seq_one_letter_code
_entity_poly.pdbx_strand_id
1 'polypeptide(L)'
;EMREEEAALTPEERQRRKEEAMMPRPFKGIMEAHLKEGSLVWEYTGGVRFQIGVLKDVTKYGATFQPLDMEGMQAQKAQLYIDLRNTYERLYAHEAENHEENALLRRNLNTYYDEFVMRYGNLNAKHNAKLILMDASGRNMLSLERGEDGKFVKADIFDHPVSFSQETLAKVESPEEALSASLNLYGGVNLPYMESLCDLPQADILEALKGRVFYNPLADGYEIADRFIAGNVVQKTADVEDWIKENEGHGMLPQAQEALSALRDAVPEQIPFEDLDFNFGERWIPTGVYSAYMSRLFDTEVRITYSENIDEYAVACSHKTMKITDEFLVKGYYRHYDGMNLLKHALHNTCPDMMKSIGKDEHGNDIKVRDSEGIQLANAKIDEIRNGFTEWLEEQSPEFKKRLTDMYNNKFNCFVRPKYDGSHQKFPDLDLKGLGIKDLYVSQKDCVWMLKMNGGGIADQEVGGGKTLIMCVASYEMKRLGLVHKPMIIGLKANVREIAET
;
A
#
# COMPACT_ATOMS: atom_id res chain seq x y z
N GLU A 1 -61.00 28.17 8.54
CA GLU A 1 -60.08 29.02 9.31
C GLU A 1 -58.95 29.61 8.43
N MET A 2 -57.76 29.03 8.23
CA MET A 2 -56.69 29.75 7.47
C MET A 2 -56.94 29.97 5.94
N ARG A 3 -57.72 29.13 5.25
CA ARG A 3 -58.13 29.39 3.85
C ARG A 3 -59.14 30.54 3.72
N GLU A 4 -59.87 30.85 4.80
CA GLU A 4 -60.82 31.97 4.86
C GLU A 4 -60.10 33.28 5.20
N GLU A 5 -59.03 33.23 6.00
CA GLU A 5 -58.15 34.39 6.25
C GLU A 5 -57.35 34.81 5.02
N GLU A 6 -56.88 33.88 4.19
CA GLU A 6 -56.23 34.22 2.91
C GLU A 6 -57.22 34.80 1.88
N ALA A 7 -58.48 34.36 1.93
CA ALA A 7 -59.53 34.85 1.04
C ALA A 7 -59.97 36.31 1.35
N ALA A 8 -59.73 36.78 2.58
CA ALA A 8 -60.07 38.13 3.05
C ALA A 8 -58.99 39.21 2.77
N LEU A 9 -57.79 38.80 2.35
CA LEU A 9 -56.68 39.71 2.04
C LEU A 9 -56.85 40.38 0.67
N THR A 10 -56.49 41.66 0.58
CA THR A 10 -56.48 42.41 -0.68
C THR A 10 -55.45 41.81 -1.67
N PRO A 11 -55.63 41.98 -3.00
CA PRO A 11 -54.69 41.47 -3.99
C PRO A 11 -53.24 41.93 -3.75
N GLU A 12 -53.05 43.15 -3.28
CA GLU A 12 -51.74 43.72 -2.94
C GLU A 12 -51.09 43.04 -1.74
N GLU A 13 -51.85 42.72 -0.69
CA GLU A 13 -51.33 42.01 0.49
C GLU A 13 -50.97 40.56 0.17
N ARG A 14 -51.71 39.89 -0.72
CA ARG A 14 -51.36 38.54 -1.18
C ARG A 14 -50.07 38.55 -1.99
N GLN A 15 -49.89 39.55 -2.85
CA GLN A 15 -48.69 39.68 -3.67
C GLN A 15 -47.46 39.97 -2.82
N ARG A 16 -47.58 40.88 -1.84
CA ARG A 16 -46.51 41.17 -0.89
C ARG A 16 -46.12 39.95 -0.04
N ARG A 17 -47.10 39.18 0.46
CA ARG A 17 -46.82 37.92 1.18
C ARG A 17 -46.16 36.87 0.30
N LYS A 18 -46.54 36.78 -0.99
CA LYS A 18 -45.90 35.86 -1.94
C LYS A 18 -44.45 36.27 -2.22
N GLU A 19 -44.17 37.57 -2.36
CA GLU A 19 -42.81 38.11 -2.51
C GLU A 19 -41.94 37.86 -1.27
N GLU A 20 -42.49 38.11 -0.06
CA GLU A 20 -41.80 37.82 1.20
C GLU A 20 -41.49 36.32 1.38
N ALA A 21 -42.41 35.43 0.98
CA ALA A 21 -42.22 33.98 1.03
C ALA A 21 -41.19 33.45 0.00
N MET A 22 -40.88 34.22 -1.04
CA MET A 22 -39.92 33.89 -2.09
C MET A 22 -38.51 34.46 -1.83
N MET A 23 -38.33 35.21 -0.75
CA MET A 23 -37.00 35.71 -0.39
C MET A 23 -36.06 34.58 0.08
N PRO A 24 -34.79 34.58 -0.34
CA PRO A 24 -33.78 33.66 0.17
C PRO A 24 -33.66 33.76 1.69
N ARG A 25 -33.53 32.62 2.36
CA ARG A 25 -33.46 32.53 3.82
C ARG A 25 -32.53 31.41 4.26
N PRO A 26 -32.03 31.40 5.50
CA PRO A 26 -31.22 30.28 6.00
C PRO A 26 -32.02 28.98 5.97
N PHE A 27 -31.41 27.92 5.45
CA PHE A 27 -31.99 26.57 5.46
C PHE A 27 -32.04 26.04 6.89
N LYS A 28 -33.22 25.58 7.31
CA LYS A 28 -33.54 25.07 8.65
C LYS A 28 -33.63 23.55 8.71
N GLY A 29 -33.54 22.87 7.56
CA GLY A 29 -33.52 21.41 7.50
C GLY A 29 -32.17 20.81 7.93
N ILE A 30 -32.13 19.49 8.00
CA ILE A 30 -30.90 18.75 8.31
C ILE A 30 -29.98 18.78 7.08
N MET A 31 -28.75 19.26 7.25
CA MET A 31 -27.72 19.22 6.22
C MET A 31 -27.08 17.82 6.17
N GLU A 32 -27.64 16.96 5.33
CA GLU A 32 -27.08 15.62 5.07
C GLU A 32 -25.86 15.70 4.16
N ALA A 33 -24.94 14.73 4.28
CA ALA A 33 -23.63 14.75 3.61
C ALA A 33 -23.71 14.80 2.07
N HIS A 34 -24.78 14.26 1.47
CA HIS A 34 -24.98 14.27 0.03
C HIS A 34 -25.55 15.59 -0.51
N LEU A 35 -26.02 16.50 0.35
CA LEU A 35 -26.59 17.79 -0.07
C LEU A 35 -25.47 18.78 -0.41
N LYS A 36 -25.50 19.28 -1.65
CA LYS A 36 -24.53 20.23 -2.22
C LYS A 36 -25.23 21.43 -2.89
N GLU A 37 -24.42 22.41 -3.32
CA GLU A 37 -24.90 23.55 -4.11
C GLU A 37 -25.78 23.07 -5.28
N GLY A 38 -27.00 23.60 -5.40
CA GLY A 38 -27.95 23.18 -6.43
C GLY A 38 -28.83 21.98 -6.06
N SER A 39 -28.78 21.45 -4.84
CA SER A 39 -29.67 20.36 -4.41
C SER A 39 -31.08 20.88 -4.14
N LEU A 40 -32.09 20.16 -4.62
CA LEU A 40 -33.49 20.36 -4.28
C LEU A 40 -33.75 19.87 -2.86
N VAL A 41 -34.42 20.73 -2.10
CA VAL A 41 -34.84 20.49 -0.72
C VAL A 41 -36.23 21.07 -0.50
N TRP A 42 -36.87 20.65 0.57
CA TRP A 42 -38.16 21.21 0.97
C TRP A 42 -38.13 21.60 2.46
N GLU A 43 -38.86 22.66 2.81
CA GLU A 43 -39.00 23.15 4.18
C GLU A 43 -40.46 23.34 4.55
N TYR A 44 -40.81 23.09 5.81
CA TYR A 44 -42.13 23.46 6.34
C TYR A 44 -42.27 24.97 6.45
N THR A 45 -43.35 25.51 5.89
CA THR A 45 -43.78 26.89 6.06
C THR A 45 -45.05 26.87 6.91
N GLY A 46 -44.95 27.35 8.16
CA GLY A 46 -46.02 27.45 9.17
C GLY A 46 -47.34 26.69 8.93
N GLY A 47 -47.62 25.66 9.73
CA GLY A 47 -48.80 24.79 9.59
C GLY A 47 -48.49 23.50 8.82
N VAL A 48 -49.41 23.05 7.95
CA VAL A 48 -49.30 21.80 7.15
C VAL A 48 -48.72 22.06 5.75
N ARG A 49 -48.13 23.24 5.49
CA ARG A 49 -47.57 23.60 4.18
C ARG A 49 -46.07 23.37 4.15
N PHE A 50 -45.57 23.00 2.96
CA PHE A 50 -44.15 22.94 2.67
C PHE A 50 -43.85 23.76 1.42
N GLN A 51 -42.60 24.19 1.28
CA GLN A 51 -42.10 24.92 0.12
C GLN A 51 -40.87 24.19 -0.43
N ILE A 52 -40.82 24.04 -1.75
CA ILE A 52 -39.65 23.49 -2.46
C ILE A 52 -38.66 24.63 -2.72
N GLY A 53 -37.37 24.34 -2.61
CA GLY A 53 -36.30 25.28 -2.92
C GLY A 53 -35.02 24.58 -3.33
N VAL A 54 -34.03 25.39 -3.69
CA VAL A 54 -32.67 24.96 -4.04
C VAL A 54 -31.72 25.48 -2.97
N LEU A 55 -30.74 24.66 -2.61
CA LEU A 55 -29.64 25.10 -1.75
C LEU A 55 -28.64 25.95 -2.51
N LYS A 56 -28.31 27.10 -1.93
CA LYS A 56 -27.24 27.99 -2.34
C LYS A 56 -26.27 28.31 -1.21
N ASP A 57 -25.08 28.76 -1.56
CA ASP A 57 -24.01 29.14 -0.62
C ASP A 57 -23.74 28.04 0.42
N VAL A 58 -23.64 26.78 -0.03
CA VAL A 58 -23.47 25.64 0.86
C VAL A 58 -22.09 25.67 1.53
N THR A 59 -22.08 25.73 2.86
CA THR A 59 -20.87 25.68 3.69
C THR A 59 -20.97 24.54 4.72
N LYS A 60 -19.86 24.28 5.43
CA LYS A 60 -19.82 23.30 6.52
C LYS A 60 -20.79 23.63 7.68
N TYR A 61 -21.24 24.88 7.79
CA TYR A 61 -22.07 25.37 8.90
C TYR A 61 -23.54 25.64 8.53
N GLY A 62 -23.91 25.49 7.25
CA GLY A 62 -25.27 25.72 6.78
C GLY A 62 -25.34 26.11 5.31
N ALA A 63 -26.55 26.38 4.83
CA ALA A 63 -26.84 26.78 3.46
C ALA A 63 -27.99 27.80 3.40
N THR A 64 -28.08 28.51 2.29
CA THR A 64 -29.21 29.39 1.96
C THR A 64 -30.27 28.59 1.20
N PHE A 65 -31.50 28.57 1.72
CA PHE A 65 -32.67 28.08 1.02
C PHE A 65 -33.18 29.16 0.06
N GLN A 66 -33.11 28.89 -1.24
CA GLN A 66 -33.76 29.71 -2.26
C GLN A 66 -35.08 29.06 -2.68
N PRO A 67 -36.24 29.66 -2.34
CA PRO A 67 -37.53 29.11 -2.73
C PRO A 67 -37.74 29.05 -4.24
N LEU A 68 -38.42 28.01 -4.70
CA LEU A 68 -38.91 27.88 -6.08
C LEU A 68 -40.43 28.11 -6.12
N ASP A 69 -40.90 28.79 -7.16
CA ASP A 69 -42.34 29.00 -7.40
C ASP A 69 -42.94 27.70 -7.96
N MET A 70 -43.15 26.74 -7.06
CA MET A 70 -43.75 25.44 -7.34
C MET A 70 -44.99 25.29 -6.46
N GLU A 71 -46.16 25.16 -7.08
CA GLU A 71 -47.43 25.00 -6.37
C GLU A 71 -48.13 23.70 -6.76
N GLY A 72 -48.99 23.20 -5.87
CA GLY A 72 -49.85 22.05 -6.11
C GLY A 72 -49.10 20.77 -6.48
N MET A 73 -49.47 20.18 -7.63
CA MET A 73 -48.96 18.89 -8.09
C MET A 73 -47.46 18.88 -8.37
N GLN A 74 -46.87 20.02 -8.79
CA GLN A 74 -45.43 20.12 -9.04
C GLN A 74 -44.61 20.07 -7.74
N ALA A 75 -45.10 20.73 -6.68
CA ALA A 75 -44.46 20.71 -5.37
C ALA A 75 -44.51 19.31 -4.74
N GLN A 76 -45.66 18.63 -4.81
CA GLN A 76 -45.82 17.25 -4.32
C GLN A 76 -44.91 16.26 -5.06
N LYS A 77 -44.78 16.43 -6.39
CA LYS A 77 -43.86 15.63 -7.21
C LYS A 77 -42.40 15.84 -6.80
N ALA A 78 -41.99 17.08 -6.57
CA ALA A 78 -40.63 17.41 -6.11
C ALA A 78 -40.36 16.86 -4.71
N GLN A 79 -41.35 16.90 -3.80
CA GLN A 79 -41.23 16.33 -2.46
C GLN A 79 -40.97 14.82 -2.51
N LEU A 80 -41.80 14.06 -3.24
CA LEU A 80 -41.61 12.61 -3.38
C LEU A 80 -40.26 12.26 -4.04
N TYR A 81 -39.82 13.05 -5.01
CA TYR A 81 -38.48 12.92 -5.58
C TYR A 81 -37.37 13.15 -4.54
N ILE A 82 -37.48 14.20 -3.73
CA ILE A 82 -36.51 14.54 -2.68
C ILE A 82 -36.41 13.41 -1.65
N ASP A 83 -37.55 12.83 -1.25
CA ASP A 83 -37.60 11.74 -0.28
C ASP A 83 -37.01 10.44 -0.85
N LEU A 84 -37.27 10.15 -2.13
CA LEU A 84 -36.63 9.06 -2.87
C LEU A 84 -35.10 9.24 -2.91
N ARG A 85 -34.64 10.43 -3.29
CA ARG A 85 -33.21 10.79 -3.39
C ARG A 85 -32.50 10.69 -2.06
N ASN A 86 -33.10 11.22 -0.99
CA ASN A 86 -32.53 11.10 0.36
C ASN A 86 -32.43 9.64 0.81
N THR A 87 -33.46 8.83 0.54
CA THR A 87 -33.45 7.42 0.93
C THR A 87 -32.39 6.63 0.17
N TYR A 88 -32.22 6.90 -1.14
CA TYR A 88 -31.16 6.30 -1.95
C TYR A 88 -29.76 6.63 -1.41
N GLU A 89 -29.47 7.92 -1.18
CA GLU A 89 -28.14 8.34 -0.74
C GLU A 89 -27.80 7.75 0.65
N ARG A 90 -28.79 7.68 1.56
CA ARG A 90 -28.65 7.03 2.87
C ARG A 90 -28.42 5.52 2.75
N LEU A 91 -29.16 4.84 1.88
CA LEU A 91 -28.98 3.40 1.63
C LEU A 91 -27.57 3.15 1.07
N TYR A 92 -27.20 3.86 0.02
CA TYR A 92 -25.91 3.69 -0.63
C TYR A 92 -24.75 3.96 0.34
N ALA A 93 -24.81 5.05 1.10
CA ALA A 93 -23.77 5.39 2.09
C ALA A 93 -23.67 4.32 3.18
N HIS A 94 -24.79 3.89 3.77
CA HIS A 94 -24.80 2.86 4.80
C HIS A 94 -24.20 1.54 4.30
N GLU A 95 -24.61 1.08 3.12
CA GLU A 95 -24.14 -0.19 2.57
C GLU A 95 -22.67 -0.11 2.10
N ALA A 96 -22.24 1.05 1.60
CA ALA A 96 -20.84 1.27 1.21
C ALA A 96 -19.89 1.36 2.42
N GLU A 97 -20.33 1.96 3.53
CA GLU A 97 -19.51 2.15 4.73
C GLU A 97 -19.47 0.92 5.63
N ASN A 98 -20.61 0.26 5.82
CA ASN A 98 -20.73 -0.87 6.76
C ASN A 98 -20.57 -2.24 6.10
N HIS A 99 -20.62 -2.33 4.76
CA HIS A 99 -20.62 -3.60 4.02
C HIS A 99 -21.73 -4.58 4.46
N GLU A 100 -22.86 -4.04 4.93
CA GLU A 100 -24.01 -4.80 5.41
C GLU A 100 -25.28 -4.37 4.68
N GLU A 101 -26.15 -5.34 4.41
CA GLU A 101 -27.43 -5.09 3.75
C GLU A 101 -28.40 -4.34 4.68
N ASN A 102 -28.96 -3.22 4.21
CA ASN A 102 -30.02 -2.51 4.93
C ASN A 102 -31.41 -2.73 4.31
N ALA A 103 -32.03 -3.86 4.67
CA ALA A 103 -33.35 -4.25 4.15
C ALA A 103 -34.46 -3.21 4.44
N LEU A 104 -34.38 -2.46 5.54
CA LEU A 104 -35.38 -1.44 5.87
C LEU A 104 -35.30 -0.24 4.92
N LEU A 105 -34.09 0.30 4.71
CA LEU A 105 -33.88 1.41 3.78
C LEU A 105 -34.21 1.01 2.34
N ARG A 106 -33.89 -0.22 1.93
CA ARG A 106 -34.26 -0.74 0.60
C ARG A 106 -35.78 -0.87 0.42
N ARG A 107 -36.51 -1.31 1.43
CA ARG A 107 -38.00 -1.34 1.40
C ARG A 107 -38.58 0.07 1.30
N ASN A 108 -38.01 1.03 2.04
CA ASN A 108 -38.43 2.43 1.95
C ASN A 108 -38.15 3.01 0.56
N LEU A 109 -36.97 2.73 -0.02
CA LEU A 109 -36.61 3.14 -1.37
C LEU A 109 -37.61 2.60 -2.40
N ASN A 110 -37.95 1.31 -2.32
CA ASN A 110 -38.97 0.71 -3.18
C ASN A 110 -40.33 1.38 -3.02
N THR A 111 -40.75 1.66 -1.78
CA THR A 111 -42.04 2.29 -1.49
C THR A 111 -42.13 3.69 -2.11
N TYR A 112 -41.10 4.54 -1.92
CA TYR A 112 -41.08 5.87 -2.51
C TYR A 112 -41.01 5.85 -4.04
N TYR A 113 -40.27 4.90 -4.61
CA TYR A 113 -40.19 4.74 -6.06
C TYR A 113 -41.54 4.31 -6.65
N ASP A 114 -42.16 3.28 -6.06
CA ASP A 114 -43.45 2.76 -6.55
C ASP A 114 -44.56 3.82 -6.41
N GLU A 115 -44.56 4.60 -5.33
CA GLU A 115 -45.48 5.74 -5.17
C GLU A 115 -45.24 6.83 -6.23
N PHE A 116 -43.98 7.16 -6.51
CA PHE A 116 -43.62 8.15 -7.53
C PHE A 116 -44.07 7.69 -8.93
N VAL A 117 -43.77 6.44 -9.29
CA VAL A 117 -44.13 5.88 -10.60
C VAL A 117 -45.64 5.76 -10.76
N MET A 118 -46.37 5.35 -9.71
CA MET A 118 -47.83 5.26 -9.74
C MET A 118 -48.50 6.62 -9.99
N ARG A 119 -47.95 7.71 -9.44
CA ARG A 119 -48.55 9.06 -9.55
C ARG A 119 -48.07 9.87 -10.74
N TYR A 120 -46.81 9.71 -11.14
CA TYR A 120 -46.15 10.60 -12.11
C TYR A 120 -45.47 9.84 -13.26
N GLY A 121 -45.42 8.50 -13.23
CA GLY A 121 -44.69 7.68 -14.20
C GLY A 121 -43.19 7.56 -13.91
N ASN A 122 -42.47 6.90 -14.80
CA ASN A 122 -41.03 6.62 -14.67
C ASN A 122 -40.15 7.87 -14.53
N LEU A 123 -39.05 7.76 -13.78
CA LEU A 123 -38.09 8.85 -13.55
C LEU A 123 -37.51 9.38 -14.88
N ASN A 124 -37.12 8.47 -15.78
CA ASN A 124 -36.55 8.78 -17.09
C ASN A 124 -37.58 9.24 -18.14
N ALA A 125 -38.87 9.31 -17.80
CA ALA A 125 -39.86 9.89 -18.71
C ALA A 125 -39.55 11.39 -18.95
N LYS A 126 -39.69 11.87 -20.19
CA LYS A 126 -39.29 13.23 -20.59
C LYS A 126 -39.87 14.34 -19.70
N HIS A 127 -41.11 14.19 -19.23
CA HIS A 127 -41.79 15.15 -18.35
C HIS A 127 -41.34 15.10 -16.88
N ASN A 128 -40.68 14.01 -16.46
CA ASN A 128 -40.11 13.83 -15.12
C ASN A 128 -38.63 14.24 -15.08
N ALA A 129 -37.86 13.82 -16.09
CA ALA A 129 -36.43 14.10 -16.19
C ALA A 129 -36.10 15.61 -16.08
N LYS A 130 -36.94 16.50 -16.64
CA LYS A 130 -36.73 17.96 -16.56
C LYS A 130 -36.71 18.48 -15.11
N LEU A 131 -37.55 17.95 -14.23
CA LEU A 131 -37.59 18.33 -12.81
C LEU A 131 -36.40 17.71 -12.07
N ILE A 132 -36.13 16.43 -12.31
CA ILE A 132 -35.05 15.69 -11.65
C ILE A 132 -33.69 16.31 -11.96
N LEU A 133 -33.46 16.73 -13.21
CA LEU A 133 -32.21 17.38 -13.62
C LEU A 133 -32.01 18.80 -13.08
N MET A 134 -33.01 19.39 -12.39
CA MET A 134 -32.81 20.62 -11.63
C MET A 134 -32.05 20.37 -10.33
N ASP A 135 -32.03 19.14 -9.83
CA ASP A 135 -31.30 18.73 -8.64
C ASP A 135 -29.85 18.35 -8.99
N ALA A 136 -28.92 18.72 -8.12
CA ALA A 136 -27.50 18.44 -8.31
C ALA A 136 -27.13 16.94 -8.30
N SER A 137 -27.98 16.07 -7.74
CA SER A 137 -27.87 14.61 -7.81
C SER A 137 -28.81 13.98 -8.85
N GLY A 138 -29.48 14.79 -9.66
CA GLY A 138 -30.49 14.33 -10.63
C GLY A 138 -29.99 13.27 -11.61
N ARG A 139 -28.74 13.36 -12.07
CA ARG A 139 -28.16 12.34 -12.98
C ARG A 139 -28.04 10.97 -12.34
N ASN A 140 -27.65 10.91 -11.06
CA ASN A 140 -27.57 9.66 -10.30
C ASN A 140 -28.96 9.06 -10.08
N MET A 141 -29.99 9.91 -10.03
CA MET A 141 -31.36 9.46 -9.85
C MET A 141 -31.97 8.86 -11.11
N LEU A 142 -31.55 9.34 -12.28
CA LEU A 142 -31.94 8.73 -13.54
C LEU A 142 -31.33 7.34 -13.76
N SER A 143 -30.20 7.00 -13.10
CA SER A 143 -29.63 5.64 -13.17
C SER A 143 -30.37 4.60 -12.32
N LEU A 144 -31.39 4.99 -11.55
CA LEU A 144 -32.29 4.04 -10.87
C LEU A 144 -33.19 3.28 -11.84
N GLU A 145 -33.27 3.69 -13.09
CA GLU A 145 -34.01 3.00 -14.14
C GLU A 145 -33.10 2.64 -15.31
N ARG A 146 -33.12 1.37 -15.71
CA ARG A 146 -32.45 0.85 -16.90
C ARG A 146 -33.43 0.77 -18.06
N GLY A 147 -32.95 1.06 -19.27
CA GLY A 147 -33.73 0.88 -20.50
C GLY A 147 -33.52 -0.52 -21.06
N GLU A 148 -34.53 -1.38 -20.98
CA GLU A 148 -34.55 -2.71 -21.62
C GLU A 148 -35.74 -2.79 -22.58
N ASP A 149 -35.49 -3.12 -23.85
CA ASP A 149 -36.52 -3.28 -24.90
C ASP A 149 -37.52 -2.11 -25.01
N GLY A 150 -37.04 -0.88 -24.79
CA GLY A 150 -37.86 0.34 -24.84
C GLY A 150 -38.76 0.56 -23.63
N LYS A 151 -38.59 -0.23 -22.55
CA LYS A 151 -39.26 -0.06 -21.25
C LYS A 151 -38.23 0.29 -20.17
N PHE A 152 -38.69 0.99 -19.14
CA PHE A 152 -37.87 1.30 -17.96
C PHE A 152 -38.05 0.22 -16.90
N VAL A 153 -36.94 -0.37 -16.45
CA VAL A 153 -36.87 -1.41 -15.42
C VAL A 153 -36.07 -0.88 -14.23
N LYS A 154 -36.42 -1.30 -13.00
CA LYS A 154 -35.67 -0.96 -11.78
C LYS A 154 -34.20 -1.39 -11.88
N ALA A 155 -33.30 -0.55 -11.36
CA ALA A 155 -31.90 -0.90 -11.17
C ALA A 155 -31.71 -1.96 -10.07
N ASP A 156 -30.53 -2.60 -10.04
CA ASP A 156 -30.25 -3.72 -9.12
C ASP A 156 -30.32 -3.33 -7.63
N ILE A 157 -30.07 -2.06 -7.30
CA ILE A 157 -30.13 -1.54 -5.91
C ILE A 157 -31.48 -1.75 -5.22
N PHE A 158 -32.57 -1.89 -6.00
CA PHE A 158 -33.91 -2.15 -5.47
C PHE A 158 -34.09 -3.59 -4.96
N ASP A 159 -33.22 -4.52 -5.37
CA ASP A 159 -33.28 -5.93 -5.05
C ASP A 159 -32.16 -6.33 -4.06
N HIS A 160 -30.90 -5.97 -4.36
CA HIS A 160 -29.72 -6.32 -3.55
C HIS A 160 -28.70 -5.16 -3.47
N PRO A 161 -27.74 -5.17 -2.52
CA PRO A 161 -26.65 -4.20 -2.44
C PRO A 161 -25.82 -4.15 -3.72
N VAL A 162 -25.53 -2.94 -4.19
CA VAL A 162 -24.67 -2.68 -5.36
C VAL A 162 -23.40 -1.91 -4.99
N SER A 163 -23.28 -1.48 -3.74
CA SER A 163 -22.12 -0.75 -3.22
C SER A 163 -20.97 -1.67 -2.80
N PHE A 164 -21.22 -2.98 -2.67
CA PHE A 164 -20.23 -4.01 -2.40
C PHE A 164 -20.63 -5.32 -3.10
N SER A 165 -19.65 -6.17 -3.40
CA SER A 165 -19.92 -7.47 -4.02
C SER A 165 -20.57 -8.42 -3.03
N GLN A 166 -21.79 -8.86 -3.33
CA GLN A 166 -22.37 -10.04 -2.71
C GLN A 166 -21.88 -11.27 -3.48
N GLU A 167 -20.64 -11.69 -3.25
CA GLU A 167 -20.32 -13.09 -3.54
C GLU A 167 -21.21 -13.92 -2.62
N THR A 168 -22.30 -14.43 -3.20
CA THR A 168 -23.17 -15.44 -2.61
C THR A 168 -22.24 -16.42 -1.91
N LEU A 169 -22.40 -16.55 -0.59
CA LEU A 169 -21.67 -17.51 0.25
C LEU A 169 -21.91 -18.91 -0.33
N ALA A 170 -21.15 -19.27 -1.36
CA ALA A 170 -21.08 -20.63 -1.83
C ALA A 170 -20.41 -21.34 -0.68
N LYS A 171 -21.21 -22.08 0.10
CA LYS A 171 -20.68 -22.96 1.14
C LYS A 171 -19.55 -23.76 0.52
N VAL A 172 -18.35 -23.56 1.05
CA VAL A 172 -17.15 -24.21 0.56
C VAL A 172 -16.95 -25.48 1.36
N GLU A 173 -16.56 -26.54 0.67
CA GLU A 173 -16.53 -27.88 1.25
C GLU A 173 -15.25 -28.12 2.06
N SER A 174 -14.26 -27.21 1.99
CA SER A 174 -12.98 -27.36 2.69
C SER A 174 -12.45 -26.06 3.33
N PRO A 175 -11.74 -26.17 4.47
CA PRO A 175 -11.02 -25.04 5.08
C PRO A 175 -10.02 -24.34 4.14
N GLU A 176 -9.45 -25.05 3.17
CA GLU A 176 -8.55 -24.47 2.16
C GLU A 176 -9.27 -23.53 1.20
N GLU A 177 -10.48 -23.90 0.79
CA GLU A 177 -11.32 -23.04 -0.05
C GLU A 177 -11.82 -21.83 0.74
N ALA A 178 -12.14 -21.98 2.02
CA ALA A 178 -12.47 -20.86 2.89
C ALA A 178 -11.28 -19.92 3.11
N LEU A 179 -10.07 -20.45 3.28
CA LEU A 179 -8.85 -19.63 3.35
C LEU A 179 -8.66 -18.85 2.05
N SER A 180 -8.80 -19.53 0.92
CA SER A 180 -8.71 -18.89 -0.40
C SER A 180 -9.75 -17.80 -0.59
N ALA A 181 -10.99 -18.03 -0.14
CA ALA A 181 -12.07 -17.03 -0.15
C ALA A 181 -11.74 -15.84 0.75
N SER A 182 -11.24 -16.09 1.97
CA SER A 182 -10.81 -15.04 2.90
C SER A 182 -9.69 -14.18 2.31
N LEU A 183 -8.68 -14.80 1.70
CA LEU A 183 -7.59 -14.10 1.03
C LEU A 183 -8.08 -13.31 -0.19
N ASN A 184 -9.04 -13.85 -0.93
CA ASN A 184 -9.63 -13.18 -2.09
C ASN A 184 -10.64 -12.08 -1.73
N LEU A 185 -11.20 -12.05 -0.51
CA LEU A 185 -12.16 -11.03 -0.09
C LEU A 185 -11.54 -9.96 0.82
N TYR A 186 -10.72 -10.37 1.78
CA TYR A 186 -10.13 -9.50 2.80
C TYR A 186 -8.63 -9.26 2.62
N GLY A 187 -7.95 -9.97 1.70
CA GLY A 187 -6.50 -9.88 1.53
C GLY A 187 -5.70 -10.48 2.68
N GLY A 188 -6.34 -11.23 3.59
CA GLY A 188 -5.74 -11.81 4.78
C GLY A 188 -6.59 -12.94 5.38
N VAL A 189 -6.13 -13.55 6.47
CA VAL A 189 -6.84 -14.62 7.17
C VAL A 189 -7.89 -14.01 8.10
N ASN A 190 -9.16 -14.23 7.79
CA ASN A 190 -10.31 -13.76 8.57
C ASN A 190 -11.08 -14.99 9.08
N LEU A 191 -10.75 -15.41 10.31
CA LEU A 191 -11.34 -16.61 10.91
C LEU A 191 -12.87 -16.53 11.06
N PRO A 192 -13.48 -15.40 11.51
CA PRO A 192 -14.94 -15.28 11.56
C PRO A 192 -15.62 -15.50 10.19
N TYR A 193 -15.03 -14.98 9.11
CA TYR A 193 -15.55 -15.19 7.76
C TYR A 193 -15.39 -16.65 7.31
N MET A 194 -14.23 -17.25 7.55
CA MET A 194 -13.97 -18.65 7.20
C MET A 194 -14.91 -19.61 7.94
N GLU A 195 -15.21 -19.35 9.20
CA GLU A 195 -16.19 -20.10 10.01
C GLU A 195 -17.60 -20.00 9.42
N SER A 196 -18.00 -18.81 8.94
CA SER A 196 -19.29 -18.60 8.27
C SER A 196 -19.44 -19.36 6.94
N LEU A 197 -18.32 -19.75 6.33
CA LEU A 197 -18.26 -20.43 5.04
C LEU A 197 -18.24 -21.95 5.15
N CYS A 198 -17.53 -22.50 6.14
CA CYS A 198 -17.28 -23.93 6.24
C CYS A 198 -18.17 -24.66 7.27
N ASP A 199 -19.06 -23.98 8.00
CA ASP A 199 -19.82 -24.56 9.13
C ASP A 199 -18.93 -25.35 10.13
N LEU A 200 -17.64 -25.01 10.21
CA LEU A 200 -16.64 -25.64 11.08
C LEU A 200 -16.17 -24.63 12.14
N PRO A 201 -15.99 -25.06 13.40
CA PRO A 201 -15.38 -24.21 14.42
C PRO A 201 -13.98 -23.75 14.00
N GLN A 202 -13.59 -22.54 14.44
CA GLN A 202 -12.27 -21.98 14.12
C GLN A 202 -11.10 -22.90 14.49
N ALA A 203 -11.22 -23.67 15.58
CA ALA A 203 -10.20 -24.63 16.00
C ALA A 203 -9.97 -25.74 14.95
N ASP A 204 -11.04 -26.27 14.36
CA ASP A 204 -10.95 -27.34 13.35
C ASP A 204 -10.43 -26.80 12.02
N ILE A 205 -10.80 -25.56 11.68
CA ILE A 205 -10.25 -24.84 10.52
C ILE A 205 -8.74 -24.66 10.66
N LEU A 206 -8.27 -24.21 11.83
CA LEU A 206 -6.85 -24.02 12.10
C LEU A 206 -6.08 -25.34 12.11
N GLU A 207 -6.66 -26.41 12.66
CA GLU A 207 -6.06 -27.74 12.64
C GLU A 207 -5.88 -28.25 11.20
N ALA A 208 -6.89 -28.05 10.34
CA ALA A 208 -6.82 -28.43 8.93
C ALA A 208 -5.83 -27.57 8.13
N LEU A 209 -5.55 -26.34 8.58
CA LEU A 209 -4.66 -25.38 7.93
C LEU A 209 -3.26 -25.32 8.56
N LYS A 210 -2.91 -26.30 9.41
CA LYS A 210 -1.57 -26.40 10.00
C LYS A 210 -0.48 -26.39 8.93
N GLY A 211 0.57 -25.60 9.18
CA GLY A 211 1.66 -25.39 8.23
C GLY A 211 1.37 -24.39 7.10
N ARG A 212 0.10 -24.00 6.88
CA ARG A 212 -0.29 -22.96 5.92
C ARG A 212 -0.58 -21.62 6.58
N VAL A 213 -1.00 -21.63 7.83
CA VAL A 213 -1.33 -20.42 8.59
C VAL A 213 -0.66 -20.51 9.96
N PHE A 214 -0.06 -19.40 10.39
CA PHE A 214 0.61 -19.27 11.69
C PHE A 214 0.07 -18.06 12.44
N TYR A 215 -0.02 -18.18 13.77
CA TYR A 215 -0.32 -17.05 14.62
C TYR A 215 0.90 -16.13 14.71
N ASN A 216 0.74 -14.86 14.35
CA ASN A 216 1.74 -13.83 14.54
C ASN A 216 1.42 -13.07 15.83
N PRO A 217 2.13 -13.31 16.94
CA PRO A 217 1.86 -12.66 18.22
C PRO A 217 2.11 -11.15 18.20
N LEU A 218 2.95 -10.66 17.28
CA LEU A 218 3.25 -9.22 17.16
C LEU A 218 2.14 -8.44 16.43
N ALA A 219 1.38 -9.13 15.58
CA ALA A 219 0.27 -8.56 14.83
C ALA A 219 -1.11 -8.91 15.44
N ASP A 220 -1.11 -9.71 16.51
CA ASP A 220 -2.30 -10.29 17.14
C ASP A 220 -3.31 -10.88 16.14
N GLY A 221 -2.79 -11.71 15.24
CA GLY A 221 -3.58 -12.25 14.14
C GLY A 221 -2.89 -13.41 13.43
N TYR A 222 -3.65 -14.10 12.59
CA TYR A 222 -3.13 -15.20 11.78
C TYR A 222 -2.62 -14.70 10.44
N GLU A 223 -1.43 -15.15 10.06
CA GLU A 223 -0.81 -14.87 8.78
C GLU A 223 -0.56 -16.17 8.02
N ILE A 224 -0.58 -16.11 6.69
CA ILE A 224 -0.20 -17.28 5.90
C ILE A 224 1.32 -17.52 5.93
N ALA A 225 1.72 -18.77 5.76
CA ALA A 225 3.12 -19.21 5.76
C ALA A 225 4.00 -18.37 4.83
N ASP A 226 3.52 -18.07 3.61
CA ASP A 226 4.22 -17.28 2.59
C ASP A 226 4.70 -15.92 3.10
N ARG A 227 3.98 -15.33 4.06
CA ARG A 227 4.30 -14.03 4.67
C ARG A 227 5.00 -14.19 6.02
N PHE A 228 4.52 -15.11 6.84
CA PHE A 228 5.03 -15.30 8.19
C PHE A 228 6.48 -15.79 8.16
N ILE A 229 6.77 -16.80 7.33
CA ILE A 229 8.08 -17.47 7.19
C ILE A 229 9.03 -16.71 6.25
N ALA A 230 8.60 -15.58 5.69
CA ALA A 230 9.42 -14.77 4.79
C ALA A 230 10.03 -13.54 5.46
N GLY A 231 11.06 -12.96 4.83
CA GLY A 231 11.74 -11.76 5.33
C GLY A 231 12.83 -12.11 6.34
N ASN A 232 13.15 -11.19 7.26
CA ASN A 232 14.18 -11.40 8.29
C ASN A 232 13.69 -12.39 9.36
N VAL A 233 13.88 -13.69 9.09
CA VAL A 233 13.39 -14.76 9.97
C VAL A 233 14.17 -14.84 11.28
N VAL A 234 15.44 -14.42 11.29
CA VAL A 234 16.26 -14.39 12.51
C VAL A 234 15.69 -13.36 13.50
N GLN A 235 15.40 -12.15 13.04
CA GLN A 235 14.78 -11.13 13.86
C GLN A 235 13.37 -11.55 14.31
N LYS A 236 12.54 -12.06 13.39
CA LYS A 236 11.20 -12.55 13.73
C LYS A 236 11.24 -13.66 14.78
N THR A 237 12.20 -14.58 14.70
CA THR A 237 12.40 -15.65 15.69
C THR A 237 12.70 -15.05 17.06
N ALA A 238 13.64 -14.10 17.14
CA ALA A 238 13.96 -13.41 18.39
C ALA A 238 12.75 -12.65 18.97
N ASP A 239 12.02 -11.91 18.14
CA ASP A 239 10.85 -11.14 18.57
C ASP A 239 9.73 -12.05 19.11
N VAL A 240 9.49 -13.19 18.46
CA VAL A 240 8.50 -14.18 18.92
C VAL A 240 8.97 -14.88 20.20
N GLU A 241 10.26 -15.20 20.31
CA GLU A 241 10.83 -15.77 21.55
C GLU A 241 10.68 -14.82 22.73
N ASP A 242 10.96 -13.53 22.53
CA ASP A 242 10.84 -12.53 23.58
C ASP A 242 9.38 -12.30 23.96
N TRP A 243 8.47 -12.27 22.97
CA TRP A 243 7.03 -12.24 23.26
C TRP A 243 6.58 -13.44 24.10
N ILE A 244 7.06 -14.66 23.80
CA ILE A 244 6.72 -15.86 24.57
C ILE A 244 7.21 -15.76 26.03
N LYS A 245 8.43 -15.25 26.25
CA LYS A 245 8.99 -15.04 27.60
C LYS A 245 8.21 -14.01 28.40
N GLU A 246 7.73 -12.96 27.75
CA GLU A 246 6.97 -11.89 28.40
C GLU A 246 5.51 -12.30 28.70
N ASN A 247 4.98 -13.30 27.99
CA ASN A 247 3.56 -13.67 28.00
C ASN A 247 3.28 -15.12 28.43
N GLU A 248 4.00 -15.63 29.45
CA GLU A 248 3.93 -17.03 29.96
C GLU A 248 2.54 -17.52 30.44
N GLY A 249 1.50 -16.67 30.45
CA GLY A 249 0.11 -17.03 30.76
C GLY A 249 -0.91 -16.79 29.64
N HIS A 250 -0.47 -16.44 28.44
CA HIS A 250 -1.38 -16.07 27.35
C HIS A 250 -2.06 -17.30 26.72
N GLY A 251 -3.35 -17.19 26.39
CA GLY A 251 -4.12 -18.30 25.83
C GLY A 251 -3.62 -18.81 24.47
N MET A 252 -2.88 -17.98 23.74
CA MET A 252 -2.30 -18.28 22.41
C MET A 252 -0.85 -18.77 22.46
N LEU A 253 -0.32 -19.10 23.65
CA LEU A 253 1.05 -19.62 23.80
C LEU A 253 1.34 -20.88 22.96
N PRO A 254 0.45 -21.89 22.89
CA PRO A 254 0.70 -23.07 22.05
C PRO A 254 0.91 -22.71 20.57
N GLN A 255 0.10 -21.80 20.05
CA GLN A 255 0.17 -21.33 18.66
C GLN A 255 1.41 -20.49 18.42
N ALA A 256 1.81 -19.65 19.38
CA ALA A 256 3.07 -18.91 19.31
C ALA A 256 4.29 -19.84 19.33
N GLN A 257 4.26 -20.94 20.09
CA GLN A 257 5.33 -21.95 20.09
C GLN A 257 5.41 -22.72 18.77
N GLU A 258 4.28 -23.07 18.17
CA GLU A 258 4.23 -23.69 16.84
C GLU A 258 4.80 -22.74 15.78
N ALA A 259 4.38 -21.47 15.81
CA ALA A 259 4.91 -20.43 14.95
C ALA A 259 6.43 -20.23 15.12
N LEU A 260 6.92 -20.27 16.36
CA LEU A 260 8.35 -20.21 16.65
C LEU A 260 9.11 -21.40 16.05
N SER A 261 8.57 -22.62 16.14
CA SER A 261 9.18 -23.80 15.52
C SER A 261 9.30 -23.62 14.01
N ALA A 262 8.24 -23.15 13.35
CA ALA A 262 8.25 -22.92 11.92
C ALA A 262 9.26 -21.84 11.49
N LEU A 263 9.42 -20.77 12.29
CA LEU A 263 10.44 -19.75 12.03
C LEU A 263 11.86 -20.32 12.16
N ARG A 264 12.11 -21.12 13.20
CA ARG A 264 13.42 -21.76 13.43
C ARG A 264 13.79 -22.71 12.30
N ASP A 265 12.85 -23.51 11.82
CA ASP A 265 13.06 -24.44 10.71
C ASP A 265 13.32 -23.71 9.39
N ALA A 266 12.87 -22.46 9.27
CA ALA A 266 13.09 -21.62 8.10
C ALA A 266 14.36 -20.78 8.16
N VAL A 267 15.04 -20.69 9.31
CA VAL A 267 16.32 -19.97 9.41
C VAL A 267 17.32 -20.58 8.42
N PRO A 268 17.91 -19.78 7.51
CA PRO A 268 18.91 -20.28 6.58
C PRO A 268 20.06 -20.97 7.29
N GLU A 269 20.62 -22.01 6.66
CA GLU A 269 21.84 -22.65 7.16
C GLU A 269 22.95 -21.60 7.29
N GLN A 270 23.58 -21.55 8.47
CA GLN A 270 24.62 -20.56 8.73
C GLN A 270 25.83 -20.83 7.83
N ILE A 271 26.28 -19.78 7.14
CA ILE A 271 27.49 -19.85 6.34
C ILE A 271 28.68 -19.90 7.31
N PRO A 272 29.52 -20.95 7.28
CA PRO A 272 30.66 -21.06 8.17
C PRO A 272 31.72 -20.01 7.83
N PHE A 273 32.59 -19.71 8.80
CA PHE A 273 33.67 -18.72 8.63
C PHE A 273 34.52 -18.96 7.38
N GLU A 274 34.79 -20.23 7.06
CA GLU A 274 35.64 -20.65 5.94
C GLU A 274 35.03 -20.36 4.56
N ASP A 275 33.70 -20.25 4.48
CA ASP A 275 32.97 -19.94 3.25
C ASP A 275 32.66 -18.44 3.11
N LEU A 276 33.01 -17.63 4.12
CA LEU A 276 32.85 -16.18 4.09
C LEU A 276 34.04 -15.50 3.41
N ASP A 277 33.74 -14.68 2.42
CA ASP A 277 34.73 -13.81 1.79
C ASP A 277 34.79 -12.46 2.53
N PHE A 278 35.94 -12.17 3.15
CA PHE A 278 36.16 -10.95 3.94
C PHE A 278 37.02 -9.96 3.18
N ASN A 279 36.46 -8.78 2.89
CA ASN A 279 37.25 -7.68 2.33
C ASN A 279 37.60 -6.64 3.39
N PHE A 280 38.83 -6.12 3.31
CA PHE A 280 39.24 -5.00 4.15
C PHE A 280 38.46 -3.73 3.80
N GLY A 281 37.87 -3.08 4.80
CA GLY A 281 37.09 -1.85 4.65
C GLY A 281 35.58 -2.04 4.48
N GLU A 282 35.07 -3.27 4.57
CA GLU A 282 33.64 -3.54 4.67
C GLU A 282 32.99 -2.86 5.89
N ARG A 283 31.83 -2.24 5.68
CA ARG A 283 31.18 -1.35 6.66
C ARG A 283 30.50 -2.11 7.80
N TRP A 284 30.26 -3.41 7.62
CA TRP A 284 29.63 -4.24 8.64
C TRP A 284 30.62 -4.80 9.66
N ILE A 285 31.91 -4.82 9.33
CA ILE A 285 32.97 -5.26 10.23
C ILE A 285 33.30 -4.11 11.19
N PRO A 286 33.33 -4.34 12.51
CA PRO A 286 33.66 -3.29 13.49
C PRO A 286 35.04 -2.69 13.23
N THR A 287 35.16 -1.36 13.29
CA THR A 287 36.45 -0.68 13.03
C THR A 287 37.56 -1.08 13.99
N GLY A 288 37.22 -1.54 15.21
CA GLY A 288 38.16 -2.10 16.17
C GLY A 288 38.94 -3.31 15.62
N VAL A 289 38.34 -4.09 14.73
CA VAL A 289 39.00 -5.22 14.06
C VAL A 289 40.08 -4.72 13.11
N TYR A 290 39.78 -3.73 12.28
CA TYR A 290 40.76 -3.10 11.40
C TYR A 290 41.88 -2.41 12.20
N SER A 291 41.53 -1.74 13.29
CA SER A 291 42.50 -1.14 14.21
C SER A 291 43.48 -2.16 14.78
N ALA A 292 42.99 -3.32 15.22
CA ALA A 292 43.83 -4.38 15.76
C ALA A 292 44.79 -4.95 14.70
N TYR A 293 44.28 -5.24 13.50
CA TYR A 293 45.09 -5.71 12.38
C TYR A 293 46.18 -4.71 12.00
N MET A 294 45.81 -3.45 11.76
CA MET A 294 46.77 -2.42 11.35
C MET A 294 47.78 -2.09 12.44
N SER A 295 47.39 -2.22 13.71
CA SER A 295 48.32 -2.03 14.82
C SER A 295 49.39 -3.12 14.85
N ARG A 296 49.03 -4.37 14.52
CA ARG A 296 49.98 -5.47 14.37
C ARG A 296 50.86 -5.29 13.12
N LEU A 297 50.26 -4.92 11.98
CA LEU A 297 51.00 -4.75 10.73
C LEU A 297 52.06 -3.66 10.85
N PHE A 298 51.69 -2.48 11.37
CA PHE A 298 52.58 -1.32 11.49
C PHE A 298 53.38 -1.25 12.79
N ASP A 299 53.16 -2.16 13.74
CA ASP A 299 53.85 -2.22 15.03
C ASP A 299 53.70 -0.92 15.86
N THR A 300 52.50 -0.34 15.83
CA THR A 300 52.13 0.90 16.54
C THR A 300 50.63 0.96 16.77
N GLU A 301 50.16 1.67 17.79
CA GLU A 301 48.71 1.82 18.00
C GLU A 301 48.07 2.63 16.85
N VAL A 302 47.19 1.98 16.08
CA VAL A 302 46.40 2.57 14.99
C VAL A 302 44.93 2.62 15.37
N ARG A 303 44.34 3.82 15.33
CA ARG A 303 42.92 4.07 15.57
C ARG A 303 42.21 4.35 14.27
N ILE A 304 41.16 3.58 14.00
CA ILE A 304 40.31 3.69 12.82
C ILE A 304 38.88 3.96 13.27
N THR A 305 38.32 5.05 12.77
CA THR A 305 36.94 5.47 13.04
C THR A 305 36.21 5.68 11.72
N TYR A 306 34.98 5.21 11.63
CA TYR A 306 34.14 5.36 10.45
C TYR A 306 33.03 6.38 10.72
N SER A 307 32.82 7.30 9.78
CA SER A 307 31.76 8.30 9.83
C SER A 307 30.67 7.95 8.82
N GLU A 308 29.56 7.40 9.31
CA GLU A 308 28.42 6.94 8.47
C GLU A 308 27.83 8.07 7.61
N ASN A 309 27.75 9.29 8.13
CA ASN A 309 27.10 10.43 7.46
C ASN A 309 27.81 10.87 6.16
N ILE A 310 29.12 10.62 6.05
CA ILE A 310 29.94 11.04 4.91
C ILE A 310 30.66 9.87 4.23
N ASP A 311 30.37 8.63 4.65
CA ASP A 311 31.03 7.39 4.19
C ASP A 311 32.57 7.48 4.17
N GLU A 312 33.17 8.03 5.23
CA GLU A 312 34.63 8.27 5.30
C GLU A 312 35.28 7.61 6.51
N TYR A 313 36.47 7.03 6.30
CA TYR A 313 37.33 6.52 7.37
C TYR A 313 38.37 7.56 7.80
N ALA A 314 38.37 7.89 9.08
CA ALA A 314 39.45 8.62 9.72
C ALA A 314 40.43 7.63 10.35
N VAL A 315 41.72 7.81 10.05
CA VAL A 315 42.81 6.98 10.57
C VAL A 315 43.83 7.85 11.28
N ALA A 316 44.28 7.39 12.45
CA ALA A 316 45.32 8.02 13.25
C ALA A 316 46.26 6.95 13.80
N CYS A 317 47.54 7.29 13.95
CA CYS A 317 48.53 6.43 14.61
C CYS A 317 49.20 7.21 15.75
N SER A 318 49.59 6.52 16.81
CA SER A 318 50.28 7.14 17.95
C SER A 318 51.64 7.74 17.55
N HIS A 319 52.41 7.01 16.76
CA HIS A 319 53.69 7.43 16.20
C HIS A 319 53.99 6.64 14.92
N LYS A 320 54.78 7.22 14.02
CA LYS A 320 55.15 6.60 12.74
C LYS A 320 56.38 5.71 12.92
N THR A 321 56.26 4.45 12.56
CA THR A 321 57.34 3.44 12.57
C THR A 321 58.03 3.37 11.22
N MET A 322 59.20 2.71 11.14
CA MET A 322 59.90 2.45 9.87
C MET A 322 59.03 1.67 8.87
N LYS A 323 58.11 0.83 9.36
CA LYS A 323 57.13 0.17 8.49
C LYS A 323 56.25 1.19 7.74
N ILE A 324 55.77 2.21 8.45
CA ILE A 324 54.94 3.26 7.85
C ILE A 324 55.77 4.18 6.95
N THR A 325 56.97 4.58 7.40
CA THR A 325 57.76 5.64 6.74
C THR A 325 58.69 5.15 5.65
N ASP A 326 59.06 3.86 5.63
CA ASP A 326 60.04 3.31 4.70
C ASP A 326 59.50 2.09 3.95
N GLU A 327 58.94 1.09 4.66
CA GLU A 327 58.49 -0.18 4.03
C GLU A 327 57.22 -0.03 3.18
N PHE A 328 56.22 0.70 3.69
CA PHE A 328 54.98 1.05 3.00
C PHE A 328 55.04 2.45 2.38
N LEU A 329 56.23 2.99 2.13
CA LEU A 329 56.40 4.27 1.46
C LEU A 329 56.48 4.10 -0.06
N VAL A 330 55.59 4.77 -0.77
CA VAL A 330 55.66 4.91 -2.23
C VAL A 330 56.09 6.33 -2.58
N LYS A 331 57.29 6.44 -3.17
CA LYS A 331 57.87 7.72 -3.58
C LYS A 331 57.31 8.15 -4.93
N GLY A 332 56.30 9.00 -4.93
CA GLY A 332 55.85 9.67 -6.16
C GLY A 332 56.67 10.91 -6.51
N TYR A 333 56.55 11.35 -7.76
CA TYR A 333 57.27 12.51 -8.30
C TYR A 333 56.86 13.84 -7.62
N TYR A 334 55.55 14.07 -7.43
CA TYR A 334 55.02 15.28 -6.78
C TYR A 334 54.71 15.11 -5.29
N ARG A 335 54.40 13.88 -4.87
CA ARG A 335 53.97 13.56 -3.50
C ARG A 335 54.40 12.14 -3.16
N HIS A 336 54.82 11.94 -1.91
CA HIS A 336 55.04 10.61 -1.37
C HIS A 336 53.82 10.13 -0.58
N TYR A 337 53.53 8.83 -0.66
CA TYR A 337 52.43 8.18 0.03
C TYR A 337 53.01 7.22 1.06
N ASP A 338 52.89 7.57 2.34
CA ASP A 338 53.31 6.70 3.45
C ASP A 338 52.23 5.63 3.75
N GLY A 339 52.56 4.68 4.64
CA GLY A 339 51.64 3.59 4.99
C GLY A 339 50.28 4.05 5.53
N MET A 340 50.19 5.23 6.16
CA MET A 340 48.91 5.79 6.61
C MET A 340 48.07 6.35 5.46
N ASN A 341 48.70 6.94 4.44
CA ASN A 341 48.01 7.33 3.22
C ASN A 341 47.51 6.09 2.46
N LEU A 342 48.34 5.06 2.34
CA LEU A 342 47.96 3.81 1.68
C LEU A 342 46.87 3.06 2.44
N LEU A 343 46.87 3.08 3.78
CA LEU A 343 45.79 2.53 4.60
C LEU A 343 44.43 3.15 4.26
N LYS A 344 44.35 4.48 4.11
CA LYS A 344 43.09 5.14 3.68
C LYS A 344 42.62 4.59 2.34
N HIS A 345 43.53 4.46 1.38
CA HIS A 345 43.22 3.90 0.08
C HIS A 345 42.78 2.43 0.15
N ALA A 346 43.43 1.63 1.01
CA ALA A 346 43.09 0.23 1.24
C ALA A 346 41.69 0.05 1.84
N LEU A 347 41.30 0.88 2.82
CA LEU A 347 39.96 0.87 3.44
C LEU A 347 38.85 1.22 2.42
N HIS A 348 39.14 2.09 1.45
CA HIS A 348 38.19 2.48 0.42
C HIS A 348 38.25 1.61 -0.85
N ASN A 349 39.17 0.63 -0.90
CA ASN A 349 39.47 -0.14 -2.11
C ASN A 349 39.76 0.76 -3.33
N THR A 350 40.60 1.77 -3.12
CA THR A 350 41.03 2.73 -4.16
C THR A 350 42.55 2.74 -4.28
N CYS A 351 43.06 3.38 -5.32
CA CYS A 351 44.49 3.63 -5.49
C CYS A 351 44.75 5.14 -5.52
N PRO A 352 45.88 5.64 -4.97
CA PRO A 352 46.29 7.01 -5.18
C PRO A 352 46.52 7.30 -6.67
N ASP A 353 46.07 8.47 -7.14
CA ASP A 353 46.40 8.96 -8.47
C ASP A 353 47.79 9.61 -8.43
N MET A 354 48.74 9.01 -9.14
CA MET A 354 50.13 9.47 -9.16
C MET A 354 50.49 9.97 -10.55
N MET A 355 51.04 11.18 -10.60
CA MET A 355 51.50 11.82 -11.83
C MET A 355 53.02 12.03 -11.77
N LYS A 356 53.67 11.98 -12.92
CA LYS A 356 55.07 12.37 -13.12
C LYS A 356 55.19 13.41 -14.22
N SER A 357 56.25 14.22 -14.14
CA SER A 357 56.63 15.12 -15.24
C SER A 357 57.47 14.36 -16.25
N ILE A 358 57.11 14.45 -17.53
CA ILE A 358 57.93 13.93 -18.64
C ILE A 358 58.70 15.03 -19.38
N GLY A 359 58.61 16.28 -18.91
CA GLY A 359 59.20 17.45 -19.55
C GLY A 359 58.43 18.73 -19.23
N LYS A 360 58.87 19.86 -19.78
CA LYS A 360 58.17 21.15 -19.69
C LYS A 360 57.54 21.51 -21.04
N ASP A 361 56.35 22.10 -21.01
CA ASP A 361 55.69 22.66 -22.19
C ASP A 361 56.38 23.95 -22.66
N GLU A 362 55.91 24.51 -23.78
CA GLU A 362 56.42 25.76 -24.36
C GLU A 362 56.26 26.98 -23.43
N HIS A 363 55.46 26.86 -22.37
CA HIS A 363 55.20 27.90 -21.37
C HIS A 363 55.93 27.63 -20.05
N GLY A 364 56.76 26.58 -19.96
CA GLY A 364 57.56 26.22 -18.79
C GLY A 364 56.83 25.42 -17.71
N ASN A 365 55.59 24.98 -17.95
CA ASN A 365 54.82 24.12 -17.04
C ASN A 365 55.15 22.65 -17.26
N ASP A 366 55.08 21.84 -16.20
CA ASP A 366 55.29 20.41 -16.31
C ASP A 366 54.19 19.72 -17.13
N ILE A 367 54.61 18.91 -18.12
CA ILE A 367 53.71 17.99 -18.83
C ILE A 367 53.47 16.79 -17.91
N LYS A 368 52.30 16.78 -17.26
CA LYS A 368 51.90 15.75 -16.31
C LYS A 368 51.34 14.52 -17.03
N VAL A 369 51.95 13.37 -16.80
CA VAL A 369 51.47 12.06 -17.26
C VAL A 369 51.32 11.13 -16.08
N ARG A 370 50.38 10.18 -16.15
CA ARG A 370 50.20 9.17 -15.09
C ARG A 370 51.47 8.35 -14.92
N ASP A 371 51.86 8.17 -13.66
CA ASP A 371 53.01 7.37 -13.30
C ASP A 371 52.60 5.92 -13.07
N SER A 372 52.53 5.14 -14.15
CA SER A 372 52.09 3.74 -14.10
C SER A 372 52.91 2.90 -13.13
N GLU A 373 54.22 3.14 -13.00
CA GLU A 373 55.10 2.40 -12.08
C GLU A 373 54.79 2.73 -10.62
N GLY A 374 54.67 4.02 -10.29
CA GLY A 374 54.28 4.46 -8.95
C GLY A 374 52.90 3.93 -8.53
N ILE A 375 51.93 3.97 -9.45
CA ILE A 375 50.58 3.44 -9.24
C ILE A 375 50.62 1.91 -9.01
N GLN A 376 51.40 1.17 -9.79
CA GLN A 376 51.57 -0.28 -9.61
C GLN A 376 52.19 -0.62 -8.25
N LEU A 377 53.22 0.13 -7.82
CA LEU A 377 53.83 -0.04 -6.51
C LEU A 377 52.86 0.28 -5.37
N ALA A 378 52.07 1.35 -5.50
CA ALA A 378 51.03 1.68 -4.53
C ALA A 378 49.94 0.60 -4.45
N ASN A 379 49.46 0.10 -5.58
CA ASN A 379 48.51 -1.02 -5.62
C ASN A 379 49.10 -2.27 -4.96
N ALA A 380 50.33 -2.65 -5.28
CA ALA A 380 50.96 -3.82 -4.66
C ALA A 380 51.01 -3.71 -3.12
N LYS A 381 51.32 -2.51 -2.59
CA LYS A 381 51.32 -2.26 -1.15
C LYS A 381 49.92 -2.21 -0.53
N ILE A 382 48.93 -1.73 -1.27
CA ILE A 382 47.52 -1.77 -0.84
C ILE A 382 47.02 -3.21 -0.80
N ASP A 383 47.33 -4.01 -1.83
CA ASP A 383 46.98 -5.43 -1.89
C ASP A 383 47.67 -6.22 -0.77
N GLU A 384 48.92 -5.89 -0.43
CA GLU A 384 49.61 -6.45 0.74
C GLU A 384 48.83 -6.19 2.04
N ILE A 385 48.36 -4.96 2.26
CA ILE A 385 47.51 -4.62 3.42
C ILE A 385 46.19 -5.41 3.38
N ARG A 386 45.53 -5.49 2.22
CA ARG A 386 44.21 -6.10 2.08
C ARG A 386 44.27 -7.62 2.21
N ASN A 387 45.23 -8.28 1.58
CA ASN A 387 45.37 -9.74 1.64
C ASN A 387 45.86 -10.21 3.01
N GLY A 388 46.79 -9.46 3.63
CA GLY A 388 47.26 -9.75 4.99
C GLY A 388 46.15 -9.64 6.05
N PHE A 389 45.07 -8.91 5.76
CA PHE A 389 43.91 -8.85 6.66
C PHE A 389 43.20 -10.20 6.74
N THR A 390 42.98 -10.85 5.60
CA THR A 390 42.32 -12.16 5.53
C THR A 390 43.15 -13.23 6.24
N GLU A 391 44.47 -13.26 5.98
CA GLU A 391 45.39 -14.15 6.70
C GLU A 391 45.37 -13.88 8.22
N TRP A 392 45.38 -12.61 8.62
CA TRP A 392 45.30 -12.24 10.03
C TRP A 392 43.98 -12.69 10.68
N LEU A 393 42.86 -12.61 9.96
CA LEU A 393 41.57 -13.09 10.43
C LEU A 393 41.58 -14.61 10.65
N GLU A 394 42.25 -15.37 9.79
CA GLU A 394 42.40 -16.82 9.93
C GLU A 394 43.21 -17.23 11.17
N GLU A 395 44.15 -16.40 11.62
CA GLU A 395 44.94 -16.65 12.82
C GLU A 395 44.18 -16.36 14.13
N GLN A 396 43.00 -15.75 14.05
CA GLN A 396 42.24 -15.37 15.25
C GLN A 396 41.60 -16.56 15.96
N SER A 397 41.23 -16.34 17.23
CA SER A 397 40.62 -17.38 18.06
C SER A 397 39.27 -17.87 17.50
N PRO A 398 38.86 -19.12 17.78
CA PRO A 398 37.56 -19.63 17.36
C PRO A 398 36.38 -18.76 17.82
N GLU A 399 36.46 -18.15 19.01
CA GLU A 399 35.43 -17.26 19.53
C GLU A 399 35.36 -15.93 18.78
N PHE A 400 36.49 -15.42 18.30
CA PHE A 400 36.51 -14.25 17.43
C PHE A 400 35.87 -14.56 16.08
N LYS A 401 36.28 -15.66 15.43
CA LYS A 401 35.73 -16.11 14.16
C LYS A 401 34.22 -16.33 14.26
N LYS A 402 33.76 -17.03 15.29
CA LYS A 402 32.34 -17.25 15.55
C LYS A 402 31.55 -15.94 15.66
N ARG A 403 32.03 -14.97 16.45
CA ARG A 403 31.34 -13.67 16.58
C ARG A 403 31.22 -12.94 15.25
N LEU A 404 32.28 -12.97 14.42
CA LEU A 404 32.26 -12.31 13.12
C LEU A 404 31.31 -13.03 12.13
N THR A 405 31.31 -14.37 12.14
CA THR A 405 30.38 -15.19 11.37
C THR A 405 28.92 -14.99 11.79
N ASP A 406 28.64 -14.94 13.10
CA ASP A 406 27.31 -14.67 13.63
C ASP A 406 26.84 -13.28 13.19
N MET A 407 27.71 -12.26 13.25
CA MET A 407 27.39 -10.91 12.78
C MET A 407 27.05 -10.89 11.29
N TYR A 408 27.81 -11.59 10.45
CA TYR A 408 27.52 -11.69 9.02
C TYR A 408 26.17 -12.37 8.77
N ASN A 409 25.95 -13.54 9.37
CA ASN A 409 24.74 -14.33 9.16
C ASN A 409 23.49 -13.58 9.66
N ASN A 410 23.56 -12.94 10.82
CA ASN A 410 22.45 -12.16 11.36
C ASN A 410 22.12 -10.92 10.51
N LYS A 411 23.11 -10.36 9.78
CA LYS A 411 22.92 -9.17 8.97
C LYS A 411 22.52 -9.47 7.53
N PHE A 412 23.05 -10.54 6.94
CA PHE A 412 22.92 -10.85 5.52
C PHE A 412 22.25 -12.20 5.25
N ASN A 413 22.59 -13.25 6.00
CA ASN A 413 22.00 -14.60 5.87
C ASN A 413 20.81 -14.82 6.82
N CYS A 414 19.95 -13.82 6.92
CA CYS A 414 18.78 -13.84 7.79
C CYS A 414 17.46 -13.71 7.03
N PHE A 415 17.53 -13.56 5.70
CA PHE A 415 16.36 -13.32 4.86
C PHE A 415 15.92 -14.58 4.11
N VAL A 416 14.69 -15.01 4.35
CA VAL A 416 14.02 -16.02 3.53
C VAL A 416 13.20 -15.33 2.46
N ARG A 417 13.38 -15.75 1.21
CA ARG A 417 12.59 -15.24 0.10
C ARG A 417 11.16 -15.79 0.21
N PRO A 418 10.14 -14.95 0.24
CA PRO A 418 8.76 -15.41 0.16
C PRO A 418 8.54 -16.17 -1.15
N LYS A 419 7.87 -17.32 -1.04
CA LYS A 419 7.40 -18.08 -2.19
C LYS A 419 5.91 -17.79 -2.35
N TYR A 420 5.57 -16.97 -3.34
CA TYR A 420 4.19 -16.59 -3.60
C TYR A 420 3.52 -17.65 -4.48
N ASP A 421 2.51 -18.34 -3.94
CA ASP A 421 1.64 -19.21 -4.71
C ASP A 421 0.29 -18.53 -4.94
N GLY A 422 0.08 -18.01 -6.14
CA GLY A 422 -1.13 -17.33 -6.55
C GLY A 422 -2.21 -18.22 -7.13
N SER A 423 -2.04 -19.55 -7.14
CA SER A 423 -2.94 -20.50 -7.82
C SER A 423 -4.38 -20.48 -7.29
N HIS A 424 -4.57 -20.11 -6.02
CA HIS A 424 -5.85 -20.00 -5.33
C HIS A 424 -6.69 -18.77 -5.74
N GLN A 425 -6.12 -17.84 -6.51
CA GLN A 425 -6.80 -16.60 -6.90
C GLN A 425 -7.83 -16.84 -8.00
N LYS A 426 -9.05 -16.35 -7.79
CA LYS A 426 -10.19 -16.53 -8.71
C LYS A 426 -10.53 -15.29 -9.55
N PHE A 427 -9.87 -14.15 -9.30
CA PHE A 427 -10.04 -12.87 -10.04
C PHE A 427 -11.49 -12.59 -10.47
N PRO A 428 -12.42 -12.43 -9.50
CA PRO A 428 -13.83 -12.24 -9.81
C PRO A 428 -14.04 -10.98 -10.65
N ASP A 429 -15.08 -11.02 -11.50
CA ASP A 429 -15.50 -9.93 -12.40
C ASP A 429 -14.47 -9.50 -13.48
N LEU A 430 -13.33 -10.18 -13.57
CA LEU A 430 -12.36 -9.94 -14.64
C LEU A 430 -12.88 -10.53 -15.98
N ASP A 431 -13.07 -9.69 -17.00
CA ASP A 431 -13.53 -10.13 -18.32
C ASP A 431 -12.40 -10.78 -19.14
N LEU A 432 -12.04 -12.01 -18.77
CA LEU A 432 -11.04 -12.81 -19.48
C LEU A 432 -11.46 -13.11 -20.93
N LYS A 433 -12.76 -13.22 -21.21
CA LYS A 433 -13.29 -13.47 -22.57
C LYS A 433 -13.09 -12.26 -23.46
N GLY A 434 -13.35 -11.06 -22.96
CA GLY A 434 -13.08 -9.80 -23.65
C GLY A 434 -11.60 -9.63 -24.01
N LEU A 435 -10.70 -10.14 -23.15
CA LEU A 435 -9.26 -10.17 -23.38
C LEU A 435 -8.79 -11.30 -24.31
N GLY A 436 -9.68 -12.20 -24.73
CA GLY A 436 -9.35 -13.35 -25.60
C GLY A 436 -8.49 -14.42 -24.92
N ILE A 437 -8.41 -14.43 -23.58
CA ILE A 437 -7.62 -15.38 -22.81
C ILE A 437 -8.53 -16.32 -22.01
N LYS A 438 -8.09 -17.57 -21.82
CA LYS A 438 -8.86 -18.54 -21.03
C LYS A 438 -8.68 -18.31 -19.53
N ASP A 439 -7.45 -18.03 -19.11
CA ASP A 439 -7.03 -17.77 -17.73
C ASP A 439 -5.66 -17.08 -17.74
N LEU A 440 -5.25 -16.53 -16.61
CA LEU A 440 -3.91 -15.99 -16.37
C LEU A 440 -2.89 -17.13 -16.21
N TYR A 441 -1.65 -16.89 -16.65
CA TYR A 441 -0.55 -17.83 -16.40
C TYR A 441 -0.22 -17.90 -14.90
N VAL A 442 0.28 -19.05 -14.44
CA VAL A 442 0.69 -19.27 -13.04
C VAL A 442 1.65 -18.18 -12.57
N SER A 443 2.66 -17.84 -13.37
CA SER A 443 3.62 -16.77 -13.05
C SER A 443 2.98 -15.38 -12.92
N GLN A 444 1.91 -15.11 -13.66
CA GLN A 444 1.15 -13.86 -13.55
C GLN A 444 0.34 -13.85 -12.26
N LYS A 445 -0.31 -14.97 -11.92
CA LYS A 445 -1.04 -15.13 -10.67
C LYS A 445 -0.11 -14.96 -9.47
N ASP A 446 1.05 -15.61 -9.46
CA ASP A 446 2.06 -15.50 -8.40
C ASP A 446 2.57 -14.07 -8.25
N CYS A 447 2.79 -13.36 -9.37
CA CYS A 447 3.23 -11.98 -9.35
C CYS A 447 2.13 -11.04 -8.81
N VAL A 448 0.87 -11.22 -9.22
CA VAL A 448 -0.25 -10.46 -8.66
C VAL A 448 -0.41 -10.75 -7.17
N TRP A 449 -0.25 -12.01 -6.75
CA TRP A 449 -0.27 -12.40 -5.35
C TRP A 449 0.79 -11.67 -4.54
N MET A 450 2.04 -11.69 -5.02
CA MET A 450 3.16 -10.95 -4.44
C MET A 450 2.85 -9.46 -4.26
N LEU A 451 2.33 -8.81 -5.30
CA LEU A 451 2.01 -7.38 -5.28
C LEU A 451 0.93 -7.07 -4.24
N LYS A 452 -0.10 -7.92 -4.11
CA LYS A 452 -1.14 -7.78 -3.10
C LYS A 452 -0.60 -7.94 -1.69
N MET A 453 0.17 -9.00 -1.43
CA MET A 453 0.70 -9.31 -0.10
C MET A 453 1.66 -8.25 0.44
N ASN A 454 2.51 -7.72 -0.43
CA ASN A 454 3.51 -6.73 -0.06
C ASN A 454 2.99 -5.29 -0.07
N GLY A 455 1.79 -5.05 -0.60
CA GLY A 455 1.29 -3.70 -0.89
C GLY A 455 2.07 -3.00 -2.01
N GLY A 456 2.74 -3.76 -2.88
CA GLY A 456 3.59 -3.26 -3.96
C GLY A 456 4.80 -4.17 -4.22
N GLY A 457 5.57 -3.89 -5.27
CA GLY A 457 6.76 -4.68 -5.58
C GLY A 457 7.28 -4.48 -6.99
N ILE A 458 8.33 -5.22 -7.34
CA ILE A 458 8.96 -5.19 -8.66
C ILE A 458 8.52 -6.44 -9.43
N ALA A 459 7.82 -6.24 -10.55
CA ALA A 459 7.41 -7.30 -11.46
C ALA A 459 8.42 -7.44 -12.62
N ASP A 460 9.58 -8.02 -12.34
CA ASP A 460 10.67 -8.20 -13.34
C ASP A 460 10.51 -9.49 -14.17
N GLN A 461 9.40 -9.59 -14.89
CA GLN A 461 9.16 -10.69 -15.84
C GLN A 461 9.83 -10.40 -17.19
N GLU A 462 10.21 -11.44 -17.92
CA GLU A 462 10.77 -11.31 -19.27
C GLU A 462 9.81 -10.60 -20.24
N VAL A 463 10.37 -10.05 -21.33
CA VAL A 463 9.56 -9.42 -22.39
C VAL A 463 8.60 -10.46 -22.98
N GLY A 464 7.30 -10.13 -23.03
CA GLY A 464 6.25 -11.06 -23.45
C GLY A 464 5.55 -11.79 -22.30
N GLY A 465 6.04 -11.71 -21.05
CA GLY A 465 5.39 -12.31 -19.87
C GLY A 465 4.06 -11.67 -19.44
N GLY A 466 3.57 -10.68 -20.17
CA GLY A 466 2.31 -10.00 -19.86
C GLY A 466 2.38 -9.04 -18.66
N LYS A 467 3.48 -8.29 -18.52
CA LYS A 467 3.64 -7.29 -17.44
C LYS A 467 2.51 -6.27 -17.38
N THR A 468 2.02 -5.80 -18.53
CA THR A 468 0.85 -4.89 -18.59
C THR A 468 -0.39 -5.52 -17.96
N LEU A 469 -0.67 -6.78 -18.31
CA LEU A 469 -1.80 -7.51 -17.74
C LEU A 469 -1.64 -7.71 -16.23
N ILE A 470 -0.44 -8.04 -15.75
CA ILE A 470 -0.14 -8.10 -14.30
C ILE A 470 -0.46 -6.77 -13.63
N MET A 471 -0.04 -5.63 -14.22
CA MET A 471 -0.30 -4.31 -13.66
C MET A 471 -1.80 -3.98 -13.60
N CYS A 472 -2.56 -4.25 -14.66
CA CYS A 472 -4.01 -4.01 -14.70
C CYS A 472 -4.74 -4.90 -13.69
N VAL A 473 -4.46 -6.21 -13.68
CA VAL A 473 -5.10 -7.18 -12.79
C VAL A 473 -4.75 -6.89 -11.32
N ALA A 474 -3.47 -6.62 -11.01
CA ALA A 474 -3.07 -6.26 -9.64
C ALA A 474 -3.76 -4.96 -9.19
N SER A 475 -3.80 -3.93 -10.03
CA SER A 475 -4.46 -2.66 -9.71
C SER A 475 -5.96 -2.83 -9.46
N TYR A 476 -6.62 -3.64 -10.28
CA TYR A 476 -8.02 -3.98 -10.13
C TYR A 476 -8.28 -4.72 -8.81
N GLU A 477 -7.52 -5.81 -8.57
CA GLU A 477 -7.69 -6.64 -7.39
C GLU A 477 -7.38 -5.90 -6.09
N MET A 478 -6.29 -5.12 -6.05
CA MET A 478 -5.95 -4.31 -4.88
C MET A 478 -7.03 -3.27 -4.59
N LYS A 479 -7.70 -2.73 -5.62
CA LYS A 479 -8.83 -1.82 -5.44
C LYS A 479 -10.07 -2.55 -4.93
N ARG A 480 -10.39 -3.72 -5.51
CA ARG A 480 -11.52 -4.57 -5.12
C ARG A 480 -11.40 -5.01 -3.65
N LEU A 481 -10.19 -5.34 -3.21
CA LEU A 481 -9.85 -5.72 -1.83
C LEU A 481 -9.75 -4.53 -0.87
N GLY A 482 -9.94 -3.29 -1.34
CA GLY A 482 -9.79 -2.09 -0.51
C GLY A 482 -8.36 -1.75 -0.09
N LEU A 483 -7.35 -2.47 -0.59
CA LEU A 483 -5.93 -2.19 -0.33
C LEU A 483 -5.47 -0.86 -0.93
N VAL A 484 -6.10 -0.43 -2.03
CA VAL A 484 -5.83 0.87 -2.66
C VAL A 484 -7.14 1.58 -3.04
N HIS A 485 -7.18 2.90 -2.86
CA HIS A 485 -8.38 3.70 -3.13
C HIS A 485 -8.48 4.19 -4.58
N LYS A 486 -7.36 4.67 -5.15
CA LYS A 486 -7.28 5.21 -6.52
C LYS A 486 -6.03 4.68 -7.23
N PRO A 487 -6.10 3.51 -7.88
CA PRO A 487 -4.97 3.00 -8.65
C PRO A 487 -4.68 3.92 -9.85
N MET A 488 -3.40 4.11 -10.15
CA MET A 488 -2.93 4.89 -11.29
C MET A 488 -1.84 4.10 -12.01
N ILE A 489 -2.01 3.88 -13.31
CA ILE A 489 -1.01 3.26 -14.17
C ILE A 489 -0.35 4.36 -15.00
N ILE A 490 0.98 4.48 -14.88
CA ILE A 490 1.77 5.45 -15.64
C ILE A 490 2.59 4.69 -16.68
N GLY A 491 2.54 5.13 -17.93
CA GLY A 491 3.27 4.52 -19.03
C GLY A 491 3.73 5.57 -20.04
N LEU A 492 4.63 5.16 -20.93
CA LEU A 492 5.04 5.99 -22.07
C LEU A 492 3.83 6.26 -22.96
N LYS A 493 3.75 7.47 -23.54
CA LYS A 493 2.61 7.92 -24.37
C LYS A 493 2.22 6.94 -25.48
N ALA A 494 3.18 6.21 -26.03
CA ALA A 494 2.95 5.20 -27.06
C ALA A 494 2.10 4.02 -26.57
N ASN A 495 2.18 3.68 -25.28
CA ASN A 495 1.58 2.47 -24.71
C ASN A 495 0.31 2.75 -23.91
N VAL A 496 0.02 4.02 -23.57
CA VAL A 496 -1.15 4.39 -22.74
C VAL A 496 -2.46 3.92 -23.35
N ARG A 497 -2.56 3.92 -24.70
CA ARG A 497 -3.77 3.47 -25.38
C ARG A 497 -4.00 1.97 -25.23
N GLU A 498 -2.95 1.17 -25.43
CA GLU A 498 -3.02 -0.29 -25.25
C GLU A 498 -3.32 -0.66 -23.80
N ILE A 499 -2.74 0.06 -22.84
CA ILE A 499 -3.02 -0.10 -21.41
C ILE A 499 -4.49 0.23 -21.10
N ALA A 500 -5.06 1.26 -21.72
CA ALA A 500 -6.45 1.65 -21.47
C ALA A 500 -7.48 0.72 -22.15
N GLU A 501 -7.08 0.02 -23.20
CA GLU A 501 -7.88 -1.00 -23.89
C GLU A 501 -7.84 -2.36 -23.15
N THR A 502 -6.83 -2.59 -22.32
CA THR A 502 -6.65 -3.78 -21.46
C THR A 502 -7.34 -3.60 -20.11
#